data_AF-A0A428PFJ7-F1
#
_entry.id   AF-A0A428PFJ7-F1
#
_cell.length_a   1.000
_cell.length_b   1.000
_cell.length_c   1.000
_cell.angle_alpha   90.00
_cell.angle_beta   90.00
_cell.angle_gamma   90.00
#
_symmetry.space_group_name_H-M   'P 1'
#
loop_
_entity.id
_entity.type
_entity.pdbx_description
1 polymer ?
#
loop_
_entity_poly.entity_id
_entity_poly.type
_entity_poly.pdbx_seq_one_letter_code
_entity_poly.pdbx_strand_id
1 'polypeptide(L)'
;MFGTPEERRYCILGHENIGNEQTTIQYSTPSFTINFASTFEAETTKRFWRPSRLFLSEDHIITPSFVDTSVGKWSHAVDLTKAELKEKIETESAKGLYPIDIQGGGSGSSERFTVVFAEHFSPKPRLWNVRGEITGFEDNKAAEKEVDGIMRRFMEKNGVRQAQFAVALEGKTIAERSYTWAEDDRAIVEPDDIFLLASVSKMFLHASVDWLVTHDMLNFSAPVYDLLGYEPADSRANDITVQHLLDHTAGYDRSMSGDPSFMFREIAQSLPSKGAKAATLRDVIEYVVAKPLDFTPGDYSAYSNYGPMLLSYVVTNITEILDGLNVKLYETAAREHTKDRIVQESKNTGQDPVHPQSTKLVPGPHGGDGAVKEECAGTFAMAASASSLAKFIGSHAVWGTGSRVSSSRDGSLSGARVYVESRGTIDWALTLNTREYVSEAEFDDLRWWYLGDFLSNFPIAG
;
A
#
# COMPACT_ATOMS: atom_id res chain seq x y z
N MET A 1 9.73 -26.14 -16.69
CA MET A 1 10.99 -26.28 -15.94
C MET A 1 11.67 -27.56 -16.39
N PHE A 2 13.00 -27.64 -16.45
CA PHE A 2 13.71 -28.86 -16.87
C PHE A 2 15.03 -29.00 -16.12
N GLY A 3 15.68 -30.15 -16.24
CA GLY A 3 16.90 -30.49 -15.49
C GLY A 3 16.63 -31.39 -14.29
N THR A 4 17.65 -31.60 -13.44
CA THR A 4 17.54 -32.38 -12.20
C THR A 4 17.25 -31.46 -11.00
N PRO A 5 16.87 -32.00 -9.82
CA PRO A 5 16.70 -31.19 -8.61
C PRO A 5 17.93 -30.34 -8.26
N GLU A 6 19.13 -30.86 -8.50
CA GLU A 6 20.43 -30.21 -8.22
C GLU A 6 20.87 -29.23 -9.31
N GLU A 7 20.35 -29.38 -10.54
CA GLU A 7 20.68 -28.54 -11.70
C GLU A 7 19.41 -28.03 -12.39
N ARG A 8 18.50 -27.45 -11.61
CA ARG A 8 17.21 -26.95 -12.09
C ARG A 8 17.38 -25.78 -13.04
N ARG A 9 16.77 -25.89 -14.22
CA ARG A 9 16.80 -24.86 -15.28
C ARG A 9 15.40 -24.32 -15.56
N TYR A 10 15.35 -23.01 -15.77
CA TYR A 10 14.14 -22.26 -16.10
C TYR A 10 14.23 -21.75 -17.54
N CYS A 11 13.16 -21.91 -18.31
CA CYS A 11 12.99 -21.21 -19.59
C CYS A 11 12.14 -19.98 -19.33
N ILE A 12 12.63 -18.80 -19.74
CA ILE A 12 11.91 -17.54 -19.61
C ILE A 12 11.42 -17.15 -21.00
N LEU A 13 10.10 -17.04 -21.15
CA LEU A 13 9.48 -16.44 -22.33
C LEU A 13 9.04 -15.02 -21.97
N GLY A 14 9.68 -14.03 -22.56
CA GLY A 14 9.27 -12.64 -22.44
C GLY A 14 8.24 -12.27 -23.51
N HIS A 15 7.23 -11.50 -23.13
CA HIS A 15 6.33 -10.81 -24.05
C HIS A 15 6.09 -9.39 -23.52
N GLU A 16 5.59 -8.52 -24.39
CA GLU A 16 5.15 -7.18 -23.98
C GLU A 16 4.01 -7.30 -22.96
N ASN A 17 4.10 -6.54 -21.86
CA ASN A 17 3.04 -6.44 -20.86
C ASN A 17 2.08 -5.30 -21.22
N ILE A 18 1.22 -5.55 -22.21
CA ILE A 18 0.22 -4.58 -22.67
C ILE A 18 -0.79 -4.36 -21.55
N GLY A 19 -0.84 -3.15 -20.98
CA GLY A 19 -1.75 -2.78 -19.88
C GLY A 19 -1.17 -2.91 -18.48
N ASN A 20 0.14 -3.22 -18.37
CA ASN A 20 0.90 -3.29 -17.12
C ASN A 20 0.22 -4.17 -16.04
N GLU A 21 -0.23 -5.36 -16.46
CA GLU A 21 -0.76 -6.38 -15.56
C GLU A 21 0.30 -6.75 -14.52
N GLN A 22 -0.10 -6.87 -13.26
CA GLN A 22 0.82 -7.28 -12.21
C GLN A 22 0.93 -8.80 -12.21
N THR A 23 2.16 -9.30 -12.07
CA THR A 23 2.44 -10.73 -12.02
C THR A 23 3.38 -11.04 -10.88
N THR A 24 3.15 -12.14 -10.17
CA THR A 24 4.12 -12.76 -9.26
C THR A 24 4.45 -14.15 -9.77
N ILE A 25 5.72 -14.52 -9.69
CA ILE A 25 6.18 -15.89 -9.90
C ILE A 25 7.02 -16.30 -8.70
N GLN A 26 6.68 -17.44 -8.11
CA GLN A 26 7.32 -17.94 -6.90
C GLN A 26 8.09 -19.21 -7.28
N TYR A 27 9.41 -19.22 -7.11
CA TYR A 27 10.28 -20.28 -7.64
C TYR A 27 11.28 -20.79 -6.60
N SER A 28 11.68 -22.06 -6.73
CA SER A 28 12.70 -22.68 -5.87
C SER A 28 14.11 -22.34 -6.34
N THR A 29 15.03 -22.13 -5.38
CA THR A 29 16.47 -21.97 -5.60
C THR A 29 17.22 -23.18 -5.00
N PRO A 30 18.55 -23.31 -5.19
CA PRO A 30 19.32 -24.37 -4.54
C PRO A 30 19.26 -24.34 -3.00
N SER A 31 19.00 -23.17 -2.40
CA SER A 31 18.94 -22.99 -0.94
C SER A 31 17.52 -22.87 -0.39
N PHE A 32 16.51 -22.81 -1.24
CA PHE A 32 15.12 -22.58 -0.83
C PHE A 32 14.16 -23.36 -1.73
N THR A 33 13.34 -24.22 -1.12
CA THR A 33 12.25 -24.89 -1.82
C THR A 33 10.92 -24.22 -1.46
N ILE A 34 10.18 -23.81 -2.48
CA ILE A 34 8.85 -23.24 -2.30
C ILE A 34 7.90 -24.26 -1.66
N ASN A 35 7.09 -23.81 -0.69
CA ASN A 35 5.93 -24.54 -0.23
C ASN A 35 4.70 -24.06 -0.99
N PHE A 36 4.32 -24.81 -2.02
CA PHE A 36 3.21 -24.47 -2.90
C PHE A 36 1.92 -24.20 -2.13
N ALA A 37 1.55 -25.05 -1.17
CA ALA A 37 0.28 -24.91 -0.44
C ALA A 37 0.22 -23.57 0.33
N SER A 38 1.27 -23.23 1.08
CA SER A 38 1.30 -21.96 1.82
C SER A 38 1.37 -20.74 0.90
N THR A 39 2.13 -20.83 -0.20
CA THR A 39 2.23 -19.74 -1.18
C THR A 39 0.89 -19.54 -1.88
N PHE A 40 0.24 -20.61 -2.30
CA PHE A 40 -1.04 -20.56 -3.00
C PHE A 40 -2.14 -19.99 -2.10
N GLU A 41 -2.22 -20.42 -0.84
CA GLU A 41 -3.15 -19.84 0.14
C GLU A 41 -2.91 -18.33 0.27
N ALA A 42 -1.66 -17.92 0.51
CA ALA A 42 -1.34 -16.51 0.71
C ALA A 42 -1.66 -15.65 -0.53
N GLU A 43 -1.27 -16.10 -1.71
CA GLU A 43 -1.49 -15.38 -2.96
C GLU A 43 -2.99 -15.26 -3.30
N THR A 44 -3.79 -16.30 -3.02
CA THR A 44 -5.23 -16.32 -3.33
C THR A 44 -6.11 -15.64 -2.27
N THR A 45 -5.55 -15.23 -1.13
CA THR A 45 -6.24 -14.32 -0.18
C THR A 45 -6.26 -12.88 -0.67
N LYS A 46 -5.40 -12.49 -1.62
CA LYS A 46 -5.45 -11.18 -2.26
C LYS A 46 -6.70 -11.10 -3.14
N ARG A 47 -7.59 -10.15 -2.85
CA ARG A 47 -8.77 -9.90 -3.70
C ARG A 47 -8.30 -9.56 -5.12
N PHE A 48 -8.99 -10.12 -6.11
CA PHE A 48 -8.69 -9.98 -7.54
C PHE A 48 -7.37 -10.60 -8.04
N TRP A 49 -6.72 -11.39 -7.20
CA TRP A 49 -5.52 -12.11 -7.55
C TRP A 49 -5.85 -13.58 -7.82
N ARG A 50 -5.29 -14.16 -8.87
CA ARG A 50 -5.58 -15.55 -9.26
C ARG A 50 -4.35 -16.26 -9.83
N PRO A 51 -4.31 -17.60 -9.78
CA PRO A 51 -3.29 -18.33 -10.53
C PRO A 51 -3.48 -18.13 -12.03
N SER A 52 -2.39 -17.89 -12.75
CA SER A 52 -2.34 -17.90 -14.22
C SER A 52 -1.69 -19.17 -14.76
N ARG A 53 -0.67 -19.68 -14.08
CA ARG A 53 0.12 -20.84 -14.46
C ARG A 53 0.55 -21.62 -13.22
N LEU A 54 0.54 -22.94 -13.30
CA LEU A 54 1.04 -23.82 -12.24
C LEU A 54 2.15 -24.73 -12.79
N PHE A 55 3.31 -24.15 -13.13
CA PHE A 55 4.40 -24.87 -13.78
C PHE A 55 4.86 -26.06 -12.92
N LEU A 56 4.76 -27.27 -13.47
CA LEU A 56 5.16 -28.51 -12.81
C LEU A 56 6.51 -28.98 -13.34
N SER A 57 7.39 -29.42 -12.45
CA SER A 57 8.69 -29.98 -12.80
C SER A 57 8.69 -31.51 -12.78
N GLU A 58 9.76 -32.11 -13.31
CA GLU A 58 9.96 -33.57 -13.32
C GLU A 58 10.01 -34.19 -11.91
N ASP A 59 10.48 -33.44 -10.93
CA ASP A 59 10.49 -33.79 -9.50
C ASP A 59 9.25 -33.30 -8.75
N HIS A 60 8.19 -32.95 -9.47
CA HIS A 60 6.87 -32.57 -8.97
C HIS A 60 6.81 -31.29 -8.13
N ILE A 61 7.80 -30.41 -8.25
CA ILE A 61 7.75 -29.07 -7.65
C ILE A 61 6.88 -28.16 -8.52
N ILE A 62 5.97 -27.45 -7.86
CA ILE A 62 5.10 -26.47 -8.51
C ILE A 62 5.68 -25.07 -8.33
N THR A 63 5.92 -24.39 -9.45
CA THR A 63 6.26 -22.96 -9.51
C THR A 63 5.02 -22.21 -9.96
N PRO A 64 4.23 -21.63 -9.04
CA PRO A 64 3.01 -20.92 -9.39
C PRO A 64 3.32 -19.50 -9.89
N SER A 65 2.52 -19.07 -10.86
CA SER A 65 2.44 -17.69 -11.31
C SER A 65 1.03 -17.17 -11.04
N PHE A 66 0.92 -15.94 -10.57
CA PHE A 66 -0.35 -15.28 -10.29
C PHE A 66 -0.42 -13.92 -10.98
N VAL A 67 -1.64 -13.47 -11.26
CA VAL A 67 -1.93 -12.21 -11.96
C VAL A 67 -3.13 -11.48 -11.36
N ASP A 68 -3.23 -10.18 -11.60
CA ASP A 68 -4.30 -9.28 -11.12
C ASP A 68 -5.53 -9.18 -12.05
N THR A 69 -5.59 -10.02 -13.10
CA THR A 69 -6.66 -9.97 -14.10
C THR A 69 -7.85 -10.86 -13.77
N SER A 70 -9.04 -10.43 -14.19
CA SER A 70 -10.27 -11.21 -14.01
C SER A 70 -10.53 -12.16 -15.17
N VAL A 71 -10.90 -13.40 -14.86
CA VAL A 71 -11.36 -14.42 -15.84
C VAL A 71 -12.70 -15.01 -15.43
N GLY A 72 -13.47 -14.26 -14.62
CA GLY A 72 -14.65 -14.76 -13.95
C GLY A 72 -14.30 -15.72 -12.82
N LYS A 73 -15.17 -16.69 -12.55
CA LYS A 73 -14.85 -17.78 -11.62
C LYS A 73 -13.70 -18.61 -12.16
N TRP A 74 -12.89 -19.11 -11.24
CA TRP A 74 -11.78 -20.00 -11.56
C TRP A 74 -11.65 -21.09 -10.49
N SER A 75 -11.01 -22.19 -10.85
CA SER A 75 -10.64 -23.28 -9.95
C SER A 75 -9.29 -23.85 -10.37
N HIS A 76 -8.72 -24.74 -9.57
CA HIS A 76 -7.45 -25.38 -9.88
C HIS A 76 -7.44 -26.81 -9.34
N ALA A 77 -6.50 -27.61 -9.85
CA ALA A 77 -6.14 -28.90 -9.28
C ALA A 77 -4.67 -29.21 -9.56
N VAL A 78 -4.07 -30.01 -8.69
CA VAL A 78 -2.65 -30.38 -8.73
C VAL A 78 -2.51 -31.87 -8.40
N ASP A 79 -1.35 -32.45 -8.68
CA ASP A 79 -1.03 -33.86 -8.42
C ASP A 79 -2.03 -34.85 -9.05
N LEU A 80 -2.53 -34.54 -10.24
CA LEU A 80 -3.48 -35.39 -10.94
C LEU A 80 -2.76 -36.46 -11.76
N THR A 81 -3.24 -37.69 -11.74
CA THR A 81 -2.97 -38.68 -12.80
C THR A 81 -3.70 -38.29 -14.09
N LYS A 82 -3.36 -38.95 -15.20
CA LYS A 82 -4.04 -38.75 -16.49
C LYS A 82 -5.56 -39.04 -16.42
N ALA A 83 -5.96 -40.05 -15.64
CA ALA A 83 -7.37 -40.40 -15.47
C ALA A 83 -8.12 -39.33 -14.66
N GLU A 84 -7.53 -38.89 -13.55
CA GLU A 84 -8.11 -37.84 -12.70
C GLU A 84 -8.16 -36.49 -13.41
N LEU A 85 -7.16 -36.15 -14.24
CA LEU A 85 -7.20 -34.94 -15.07
C LEU A 85 -8.41 -34.95 -16.01
N LYS A 86 -8.68 -36.08 -16.67
CA LYS A 86 -9.84 -36.21 -17.55
C LYS A 86 -11.16 -36.02 -16.78
N GLU A 87 -11.32 -36.71 -15.65
CA GLU A 87 -12.50 -36.60 -14.80
C GLU A 87 -12.68 -35.17 -14.26
N LYS A 88 -11.58 -34.52 -13.87
CA LYS A 88 -11.59 -33.15 -13.37
C LYS A 88 -12.01 -32.16 -14.46
N ILE A 89 -11.52 -32.32 -15.69
CA ILE A 89 -11.95 -31.51 -16.83
C ILE A 89 -13.46 -31.66 -17.07
N GLU A 90 -13.98 -32.88 -17.07
CA GLU A 90 -15.42 -33.14 -17.26
C GLU A 90 -16.25 -32.49 -16.14
N THR A 91 -15.81 -32.63 -14.88
CA THR A 91 -16.50 -32.10 -13.69
C THR A 91 -16.51 -30.57 -13.64
N GLU A 92 -15.39 -29.92 -13.96
CA GLU A 92 -15.30 -28.45 -13.97
C GLU A 92 -16.00 -27.86 -15.20
N SER A 93 -15.96 -28.53 -16.36
CA SER A 93 -16.70 -28.11 -17.56
C SER A 93 -18.21 -28.10 -17.32
N ALA A 94 -18.74 -29.04 -16.53
CA ALA A 94 -20.14 -29.05 -16.12
C ALA A 94 -20.55 -27.83 -15.26
N LYS A 95 -19.58 -27.11 -14.68
CA LYS A 95 -19.76 -25.85 -13.94
C LYS A 95 -19.51 -24.60 -14.82
N GLY A 96 -19.22 -24.79 -16.11
CA GLY A 96 -18.85 -23.72 -17.04
C GLY A 96 -17.39 -23.27 -16.93
N LEU A 97 -16.52 -24.07 -16.31
CA LEU A 97 -15.09 -23.76 -16.17
C LEU A 97 -14.25 -24.62 -17.12
N TYR A 98 -13.44 -23.98 -17.95
CA TYR A 98 -12.62 -24.65 -18.96
C TYR A 98 -11.13 -24.58 -18.59
N PRO A 99 -10.33 -25.60 -18.92
CA PRO A 99 -8.90 -25.57 -18.64
C PRO A 99 -8.23 -24.46 -19.45
N ILE A 100 -7.56 -23.54 -18.76
CA ILE A 100 -6.80 -22.42 -19.35
C ILE A 100 -5.28 -22.62 -19.27
N ASP A 101 -4.83 -23.51 -18.37
CA ASP A 101 -3.45 -23.94 -18.25
C ASP A 101 -3.43 -25.39 -17.79
N ILE A 102 -2.71 -26.26 -18.51
CA ILE A 102 -2.42 -27.63 -18.10
C ILE A 102 -0.90 -27.81 -18.18
N GLN A 103 -0.29 -28.23 -17.08
CA GLN A 103 1.15 -28.53 -17.02
C GLN A 103 1.33 -30.00 -16.64
N GLY A 104 2.36 -30.63 -17.19
CA GLY A 104 2.74 -32.00 -16.88
C GLY A 104 4.20 -32.05 -16.42
N GLY A 105 4.49 -32.98 -15.52
CA GLY A 105 5.83 -33.30 -15.07
C GLY A 105 5.90 -34.73 -14.54
N GLY A 106 7.10 -35.26 -14.44
CA GLY A 106 7.35 -36.66 -14.11
C GLY A 106 7.38 -37.52 -15.37
N SER A 107 7.72 -38.79 -15.22
CA SER A 107 7.85 -39.71 -16.36
C SER A 107 7.22 -41.08 -16.07
N GLY A 108 6.58 -41.66 -17.09
CA GLY A 108 5.96 -42.97 -16.99
C GLY A 108 4.84 -42.99 -15.94
N SER A 109 4.95 -43.88 -14.94
CA SER A 109 3.94 -43.99 -13.88
C SER A 109 3.97 -42.84 -12.86
N SER A 110 5.04 -42.04 -12.84
CA SER A 110 5.15 -40.88 -11.96
C SER A 110 4.52 -39.62 -12.57
N GLU A 111 4.07 -39.65 -13.84
CA GLU A 111 3.48 -38.48 -14.49
C GLU A 111 2.35 -37.89 -13.65
N ARG A 112 2.44 -36.58 -13.41
CA ARG A 112 1.44 -35.78 -12.72
C ARG A 112 1.10 -34.54 -13.52
N PHE A 113 -0.10 -34.03 -13.28
CA PHE A 113 -0.62 -32.85 -13.94
C PHE A 113 -1.12 -31.82 -12.94
N THR A 114 -0.92 -30.55 -13.29
CA THR A 114 -1.63 -29.42 -12.69
C THR A 114 -2.55 -28.81 -13.75
N VAL A 115 -3.63 -28.19 -13.31
CA VAL A 115 -4.58 -27.52 -14.18
C VAL A 115 -5.20 -26.31 -13.49
N VAL A 116 -5.34 -25.22 -14.24
CA VAL A 116 -6.14 -24.05 -13.86
C VAL A 116 -7.36 -24.00 -14.78
N PHE A 117 -8.54 -23.81 -14.20
CA PHE A 117 -9.82 -23.66 -14.91
C PHE A 117 -10.37 -22.25 -14.72
N ALA A 118 -11.07 -21.72 -15.73
CA ALA A 118 -11.77 -20.43 -15.64
C ALA A 118 -13.01 -20.36 -16.53
N GLU A 119 -13.92 -19.42 -16.25
CA GLU A 119 -15.07 -19.09 -17.12
C GLU A 119 -14.61 -18.52 -18.46
N HIS A 120 -13.50 -17.78 -18.47
CA HIS A 120 -12.93 -17.14 -19.66
C HIS A 120 -11.47 -17.54 -19.89
N PHE A 121 -11.12 -17.84 -21.15
CA PHE A 121 -9.73 -18.14 -21.54
C PHE A 121 -8.83 -16.89 -21.52
N SER A 122 -9.39 -15.76 -21.93
CA SER A 122 -8.70 -14.46 -21.90
C SER A 122 -9.25 -13.60 -20.76
N PRO A 123 -8.41 -12.72 -20.17
CA PRO A 123 -8.88 -11.71 -19.23
C PRO A 123 -10.10 -10.94 -19.73
N LYS A 124 -11.02 -10.62 -18.83
CA LYS A 124 -12.13 -9.70 -19.10
C LYS A 124 -11.57 -8.32 -19.44
N PRO A 125 -12.21 -7.56 -20.34
CA PRO A 125 -11.75 -6.23 -20.68
C PRO A 125 -11.90 -5.30 -19.47
N ARG A 126 -10.98 -4.34 -19.37
CA ARG A 126 -11.10 -3.22 -18.44
C ARG A 126 -12.06 -2.19 -19.01
N LEU A 127 -12.84 -1.55 -18.15
CA LEU A 127 -13.83 -0.53 -18.47
C LEU A 127 -13.43 0.79 -17.82
N TRP A 128 -13.48 1.87 -18.60
CA TRP A 128 -13.23 3.22 -18.10
C TRP A 128 -14.52 3.84 -17.56
N ASN A 129 -14.51 4.20 -16.29
CA ASN A 129 -15.61 4.92 -15.63
C ASN A 129 -15.09 6.15 -14.89
N VAL A 130 -15.89 7.22 -14.88
CA VAL A 130 -15.59 8.45 -14.15
C VAL A 130 -16.83 8.90 -13.35
N ARG A 131 -16.61 9.35 -12.13
CA ARG A 131 -17.62 9.93 -11.21
C ARG A 131 -17.12 11.26 -10.63
N GLY A 132 -18.05 12.01 -10.05
CA GLY A 132 -17.81 13.33 -9.46
C GLY A 132 -17.98 14.48 -10.47
N GLU A 133 -17.73 15.72 -10.03
CA GLU A 133 -18.05 16.94 -10.76
C GLU A 133 -16.93 17.98 -10.66
N ILE A 134 -16.86 18.87 -11.64
CA ILE A 134 -15.98 20.05 -11.64
C ILE A 134 -16.86 21.29 -11.70
N THR A 135 -16.71 22.19 -10.71
CA THR A 135 -17.60 23.34 -10.54
C THR A 135 -16.88 24.68 -10.36
N GLY A 136 -15.62 24.71 -9.93
CA GLY A 136 -14.93 25.98 -9.60
C GLY A 136 -13.89 26.49 -10.59
N PHE A 137 -13.83 26.01 -11.82
CA PHE A 137 -12.98 26.60 -12.87
C PHE A 137 -13.78 27.53 -13.78
N GLU A 138 -13.13 28.54 -14.37
CA GLU A 138 -13.77 29.46 -15.33
C GLU A 138 -14.41 28.71 -16.52
N ASP A 139 -13.75 27.65 -17.00
CA ASP A 139 -14.27 26.70 -17.98
C ASP A 139 -14.24 25.27 -17.42
N ASN A 140 -15.25 24.94 -16.60
CA ASN A 140 -15.43 23.61 -16.01
C ASN A 140 -15.41 22.48 -17.05
N LYS A 141 -15.97 22.69 -18.24
CA LYS A 141 -16.07 21.65 -19.27
C LYS A 141 -14.72 21.35 -19.90
N ALA A 142 -13.93 22.39 -20.19
CA ALA A 142 -12.57 22.22 -20.69
C ALA A 142 -11.66 21.60 -19.61
N ALA A 143 -11.81 22.03 -18.35
CA ALA A 143 -11.05 21.49 -17.24
C ALA A 143 -11.32 19.98 -17.03
N GLU A 144 -12.60 19.59 -17.04
CA GLU A 144 -13.01 18.19 -16.94
C GLU A 144 -12.40 17.32 -18.04
N LYS A 145 -12.49 17.79 -19.28
CA LYS A 145 -11.93 17.05 -20.43
C LYS A 145 -10.42 16.84 -20.31
N GLU A 146 -9.68 17.85 -19.83
CA GLU A 146 -8.23 17.76 -19.73
C GLU A 146 -7.81 16.81 -18.61
N VAL A 147 -8.35 16.97 -17.39
CA VAL A 147 -7.97 16.13 -16.25
C VAL A 147 -8.37 14.67 -16.45
N ASP A 148 -9.54 14.40 -17.02
CA ASP A 148 -9.97 13.05 -17.36
C ASP A 148 -9.02 12.42 -18.40
N GLY A 149 -8.55 13.21 -19.36
CA GLY A 149 -7.58 12.79 -20.38
C GLY A 149 -6.21 12.45 -19.78
N ILE A 150 -5.70 13.29 -18.88
CA ILE A 150 -4.46 13.06 -18.14
C ILE A 150 -4.55 11.75 -17.34
N MET A 151 -5.61 11.61 -16.55
CA MET A 151 -5.80 10.46 -15.66
C MET A 151 -6.01 9.16 -16.44
N ARG A 152 -6.78 9.18 -17.54
CA ARG A 152 -6.95 8.00 -18.40
C ARG A 152 -5.61 7.52 -18.96
N ARG A 153 -4.82 8.43 -19.56
CA ARG A 153 -3.51 8.08 -20.14
C ARG A 153 -2.59 7.47 -19.09
N PHE A 154 -2.53 8.07 -17.90
CA PHE A 154 -1.71 7.56 -16.80
C PHE A 154 -2.17 6.17 -16.35
N MET A 155 -3.46 6.00 -16.04
CA MET A 155 -4.01 4.75 -15.51
C MET A 155 -3.92 3.59 -16.51
N GLU A 156 -4.21 3.85 -17.79
CA GLU A 156 -4.10 2.83 -18.85
C GLU A 156 -2.67 2.35 -19.06
N LYS A 157 -1.72 3.30 -19.13
CA LYS A 157 -0.29 3.00 -19.29
C LYS A 157 0.29 2.27 -18.08
N ASN A 158 -0.13 2.67 -16.88
CA ASN A 158 0.45 2.19 -15.63
C ASN A 158 -0.30 1.04 -14.98
N GLY A 159 -1.42 0.60 -15.54
CA GLY A 159 -2.22 -0.49 -14.96
C GLY A 159 -2.88 -0.14 -13.63
N VAL A 160 -3.04 1.14 -13.32
CA VAL A 160 -3.68 1.59 -12.07
C VAL A 160 -5.19 1.45 -12.21
N ARG A 161 -5.82 0.75 -11.26
CA ARG A 161 -7.23 0.35 -11.37
C ARG A 161 -8.19 1.41 -10.85
N GLN A 162 -7.86 2.07 -9.75
CA GLN A 162 -8.76 2.99 -9.06
C GLN A 162 -7.98 4.22 -8.54
N ALA A 163 -8.53 5.41 -8.76
CA ALA A 163 -7.91 6.67 -8.33
C ALA A 163 -8.95 7.74 -8.01
N GLN A 164 -8.59 8.73 -7.18
CA GLN A 164 -9.34 9.97 -7.00
C GLN A 164 -8.44 11.19 -7.14
N PHE A 165 -8.99 12.27 -7.68
CA PHE A 165 -8.40 13.59 -7.75
C PHE A 165 -9.39 14.60 -7.19
N ALA A 166 -8.95 15.48 -6.29
CA ALA A 166 -9.80 16.53 -5.74
C ALA A 166 -9.06 17.85 -5.65
N VAL A 167 -9.80 18.96 -5.82
CA VAL A 167 -9.32 20.32 -5.61
C VAL A 167 -10.31 21.03 -4.69
N ALA A 168 -9.78 21.76 -3.71
CA ALA A 168 -10.50 22.62 -2.80
C ALA A 168 -9.99 24.06 -2.87
N LEU A 169 -10.90 24.99 -2.58
CA LEU A 169 -10.66 26.41 -2.42
C LEU A 169 -11.31 26.83 -1.11
N GLU A 170 -10.53 27.41 -0.19
CA GLU A 170 -11.03 27.87 1.12
C GLU A 170 -11.79 26.77 1.89
N GLY A 171 -11.27 25.55 1.89
CA GLY A 171 -11.86 24.40 2.58
C GLY A 171 -13.11 23.80 1.92
N LYS A 172 -13.50 24.26 0.72
CA LYS A 172 -14.63 23.71 -0.05
C LYS A 172 -14.14 23.01 -1.31
N THR A 173 -14.62 21.81 -1.58
CA THR A 173 -14.28 21.10 -2.82
C THR A 173 -14.92 21.79 -4.02
N ILE A 174 -14.10 22.06 -5.04
CA ILE A 174 -14.48 22.70 -6.30
C ILE A 174 -14.29 21.77 -7.50
N ALA A 175 -13.55 20.67 -7.31
CA ALA A 175 -13.47 19.57 -8.26
C ALA A 175 -13.29 18.26 -7.51
N GLU A 176 -14.04 17.24 -7.89
CA GLU A 176 -13.93 15.88 -7.38
C GLU A 176 -14.04 14.94 -8.59
N ARG A 177 -12.99 14.18 -8.89
CA ARG A 177 -12.99 13.20 -9.99
C ARG A 177 -12.53 11.86 -9.47
N SER A 178 -13.33 10.84 -9.70
CA SER A 178 -13.07 9.46 -9.30
C SER A 178 -13.01 8.59 -10.54
N TYR A 179 -11.92 7.84 -10.68
CA TYR A 179 -11.59 7.10 -11.90
C TYR A 179 -11.51 5.61 -11.63
N THR A 180 -12.04 4.83 -12.56
CA THR A 180 -11.94 3.37 -12.55
C THR A 180 -11.53 2.86 -13.92
N TRP A 181 -10.40 2.16 -14.00
CA TRP A 181 -9.90 1.44 -15.17
C TRP A 181 -9.74 -0.05 -14.82
N ALA A 182 -10.86 -0.74 -14.77
CA ALA A 182 -10.92 -2.08 -14.18
C ALA A 182 -11.90 -2.99 -14.88
N GLU A 183 -11.72 -4.30 -14.70
CA GLU A 183 -12.74 -5.30 -14.99
C GLU A 183 -13.99 -5.03 -14.13
N ASP A 184 -15.13 -5.59 -14.55
CA ASP A 184 -16.44 -5.36 -13.93
C ASP A 184 -16.62 -5.99 -12.53
N ASP A 185 -15.58 -6.63 -11.98
CA ASP A 185 -15.57 -7.19 -10.63
C ASP A 185 -15.06 -6.21 -9.57
N ARG A 186 -14.53 -5.06 -9.98
CA ARG A 186 -14.17 -3.94 -9.11
C ARG A 186 -15.31 -2.94 -9.02
N ALA A 187 -15.42 -2.29 -7.86
CA ALA A 187 -16.35 -1.18 -7.69
C ALA A 187 -15.94 0.01 -8.57
N ILE A 188 -16.94 0.70 -9.12
CA ILE A 188 -16.73 2.04 -9.66
C ILE A 188 -16.49 2.97 -8.47
N VAL A 189 -15.38 3.70 -8.49
CA VAL A 189 -14.98 4.64 -7.43
C VAL A 189 -15.96 5.81 -7.36
N GLU A 190 -16.41 6.13 -6.16
CA GLU A 190 -17.18 7.34 -5.85
C GLU A 190 -16.31 8.37 -5.10
N PRO A 191 -16.63 9.67 -5.12
CA PRO A 191 -15.80 10.72 -4.49
C PRO A 191 -15.53 10.57 -2.99
N ASP A 192 -16.39 9.86 -2.27
CA ASP A 192 -16.30 9.62 -0.82
C ASP A 192 -15.67 8.25 -0.48
N ASP A 193 -15.32 7.44 -1.47
CA ASP A 193 -14.59 6.19 -1.28
C ASP A 193 -13.22 6.44 -0.62
N ILE A 194 -12.79 5.50 0.21
CA ILE A 194 -11.66 5.65 1.14
C ILE A 194 -10.42 4.91 0.65
N PHE A 195 -9.27 5.60 0.65
CA PHE A 195 -7.97 5.08 0.25
C PHE A 195 -6.98 5.14 1.41
N LEU A 196 -6.08 4.16 1.49
CA LEU A 196 -4.96 4.17 2.44
C LEU A 196 -4.01 5.32 2.08
N LEU A 197 -3.58 6.10 3.08
CA LEU A 197 -2.90 7.37 2.83
C LEU A 197 -1.38 7.30 2.82
N ALA A 198 -0.82 6.19 3.29
CA ALA A 198 0.61 6.09 3.51
C ALA A 198 1.12 7.33 4.30
N SER A 199 2.33 7.82 4.00
CA SER A 199 2.96 8.90 4.75
C SER A 199 2.24 10.25 4.74
N VAL A 200 1.18 10.43 3.95
CA VAL A 200 0.28 11.59 4.07
C VAL A 200 -0.42 11.60 5.44
N SER A 201 -0.57 10.45 6.10
CA SER A 201 -1.10 10.33 7.47
C SER A 201 -0.43 11.27 8.49
N LYS A 202 0.86 11.57 8.31
CA LYS A 202 1.65 12.42 9.22
C LYS A 202 1.09 13.84 9.35
N MET A 203 0.41 14.37 8.32
CA MET A 203 -0.15 15.72 8.41
C MET A 203 -1.23 15.82 9.50
N PHE A 204 -1.98 14.74 9.75
CA PHE A 204 -2.93 14.69 10.86
C PHE A 204 -2.21 14.68 12.20
N LEU A 205 -1.18 13.83 12.36
CA LEU A 205 -0.38 13.83 13.58
C LEU A 205 0.23 15.22 13.86
N HIS A 206 0.77 15.87 12.84
CA HIS A 206 1.38 17.19 12.97
C HIS A 206 0.35 18.25 13.40
N ALA A 207 -0.86 18.23 12.83
CA ALA A 207 -1.93 19.14 13.25
C ALA A 207 -2.38 18.87 14.70
N SER A 208 -2.41 17.62 15.15
CA SER A 208 -2.70 17.30 16.56
C SER A 208 -1.64 17.84 17.50
N VAL A 209 -0.37 17.77 17.10
CA VAL A 209 0.75 18.35 17.86
C VAL A 209 0.64 19.87 17.92
N ASP A 210 0.33 20.51 16.79
CA ASP A 210 0.09 21.95 16.72
C ASP A 210 -1.04 22.39 17.66
N TRP A 211 -2.15 21.64 17.65
CA TRP A 211 -3.27 21.89 18.56
C TRP A 211 -2.85 21.77 20.03
N LEU A 212 -2.12 20.71 20.41
CA LEU A 212 -1.64 20.54 21.79
C LEU A 212 -0.68 21.66 22.21
N VAL A 213 0.21 22.10 21.32
CA VAL A 213 1.15 23.18 21.61
C VAL A 213 0.43 24.52 21.76
N THR A 214 -0.55 24.81 20.90
CA THR A 214 -1.34 26.06 20.97
C THR A 214 -2.25 26.14 22.20
N HIS A 215 -2.52 25.01 22.85
CA HIS A 215 -3.29 24.92 24.10
C HIS A 215 -2.40 24.73 25.34
N ASP A 216 -1.09 24.97 25.23
CA ASP A 216 -0.10 24.82 26.31
C ASP A 216 -0.06 23.41 26.93
N MET A 217 -0.52 22.38 26.19
CA MET A 217 -0.53 20.97 26.63
C MET A 217 0.74 20.22 26.22
N LEU A 218 1.49 20.75 25.26
CA LEU A 218 2.77 20.22 24.80
C LEU A 218 3.70 21.38 24.43
N ASN A 219 5.02 21.14 24.38
CA ASN A 219 5.99 22.14 23.92
C ASN A 219 6.92 21.52 22.87
N PHE A 220 7.21 22.26 21.80
CA PHE A 220 8.13 21.81 20.74
C PHE A 220 9.53 21.45 21.26
N SER A 221 10.02 22.14 22.29
CA SER A 221 11.32 21.89 22.91
C SER A 221 11.27 20.86 24.04
N ALA A 222 10.10 20.26 24.33
CA ALA A 222 10.00 19.25 25.37
C ALA A 222 10.82 18.00 25.00
N PRO A 223 11.72 17.52 25.88
CA PRO A 223 12.45 16.27 25.67
C PRO A 223 11.50 15.07 25.68
N VAL A 224 11.46 14.30 24.60
CA VAL A 224 10.40 13.31 24.38
C VAL A 224 10.56 12.09 25.28
N TYR A 225 11.78 11.61 25.50
CA TYR A 225 11.99 10.44 26.36
C TYR A 225 11.75 10.76 27.84
N ASP A 226 12.00 12.00 28.28
CA ASP A 226 11.64 12.46 29.62
C ASP A 226 10.12 12.43 29.83
N LEU A 227 9.34 12.91 28.85
CA LEU A 227 7.87 12.87 28.90
C LEU A 227 7.33 11.43 29.04
N LEU A 228 8.05 10.47 28.47
CA LEU A 228 7.68 9.05 28.46
C LEU A 228 8.29 8.25 29.61
N GLY A 229 9.20 8.84 30.39
CA GLY A 229 9.92 8.19 31.48
C GLY A 229 10.89 7.09 31.03
N TYR A 230 11.50 7.24 29.85
CA TYR A 230 12.52 6.34 29.34
C TYR A 230 13.93 6.86 29.64
N GLU A 231 14.85 5.94 29.91
CA GLU A 231 16.29 6.21 30.04
C GLU A 231 17.02 5.52 28.88
N PRO A 232 17.32 6.23 27.78
CA PRO A 232 17.96 5.66 26.60
C PRO A 232 19.38 5.17 26.85
N ALA A 233 19.77 4.10 26.14
CA ALA A 233 21.12 3.56 26.22
C ALA A 233 22.19 4.54 25.68
N ASP A 234 21.82 5.38 24.72
CA ASP A 234 22.63 6.50 24.22
C ASP A 234 22.13 7.80 24.83
N SER A 235 22.95 8.42 25.67
CA SER A 235 22.58 9.63 26.41
C SER A 235 22.21 10.80 25.51
N ARG A 236 22.67 10.85 24.26
CA ARG A 236 22.29 11.89 23.29
C ARG A 236 20.79 11.85 22.98
N ALA A 237 20.14 10.70 23.13
CA ALA A 237 18.71 10.59 22.88
C ALA A 237 17.87 11.39 23.88
N ASN A 238 18.41 11.73 25.05
CA ASN A 238 17.73 12.63 26.00
C ASN A 238 17.57 14.05 25.45
N ASP A 239 18.36 14.45 24.43
CA ASP A 239 18.24 15.75 23.77
C ASP A 239 17.19 15.75 22.65
N ILE A 240 16.51 14.62 22.40
CA ILE A 240 15.47 14.53 21.36
C ILE A 240 14.21 15.25 21.84
N THR A 241 13.82 16.28 21.10
CA THR A 241 12.63 17.09 21.38
C THR A 241 11.47 16.74 20.47
N VAL A 242 10.28 17.24 20.77
CA VAL A 242 9.10 17.14 19.88
C VAL A 242 9.43 17.73 18.49
N GLN A 243 10.13 18.87 18.43
CA GLN A 243 10.56 19.49 17.18
C GLN A 243 11.50 18.58 16.37
N HIS A 244 12.44 17.90 17.04
CA HIS A 244 13.33 16.96 16.36
C HIS A 244 12.57 15.80 15.69
N LEU A 245 11.46 15.35 16.27
CA LEU A 245 10.61 14.31 15.67
C LEU A 245 9.82 14.83 14.46
N LEU A 246 9.29 16.05 14.54
CA LEU A 246 8.57 16.71 13.44
C LEU A 246 9.48 16.97 12.22
N ASP A 247 10.73 17.36 12.47
CA ASP A 247 11.68 17.75 11.45
C ASP A 247 12.55 16.60 10.93
N HIS A 248 12.33 15.38 11.42
CA HIS A 248 13.16 14.22 11.11
C HIS A 248 14.66 14.42 11.44
N THR A 249 14.96 15.14 12.51
CA THR A 249 16.34 15.43 12.96
C THR A 249 16.73 14.72 14.26
N ALA A 250 15.91 13.76 14.72
CA ALA A 250 16.05 13.08 16.00
C ALA A 250 17.18 12.03 16.09
N GLY A 251 18.06 11.91 15.09
CA GLY A 251 19.17 10.94 15.14
C GLY A 251 18.83 9.53 14.64
N TYR A 252 17.70 9.35 13.94
CA TYR A 252 17.27 8.07 13.37
C TYR A 252 17.35 8.10 11.84
N ASP A 253 18.15 7.23 11.25
CA ASP A 253 18.25 7.04 9.80
C ASP A 253 17.89 5.60 9.41
N ARG A 254 16.75 5.45 8.74
CA ARG A 254 16.27 4.14 8.29
C ARG A 254 17.20 3.44 7.30
N SER A 255 18.09 4.16 6.62
CA SER A 255 19.07 3.60 5.70
C SER A 255 20.30 3.03 6.42
N MET A 256 20.52 3.41 7.68
CA MET A 256 21.62 2.94 8.52
C MET A 256 21.17 1.82 9.46
N SER A 257 20.12 2.07 10.24
CA SER A 257 19.68 1.16 11.32
C SER A 257 18.40 0.38 11.00
N GLY A 258 17.87 0.51 9.78
CA GLY A 258 16.60 -0.08 9.36
C GLY A 258 15.39 0.73 9.81
N ASP A 259 14.21 0.34 9.33
CA ASP A 259 12.95 1.02 9.65
C ASP A 259 12.09 0.16 10.59
N PRO A 260 12.07 0.47 11.91
CA PRO A 260 11.36 -0.37 12.89
C PRO A 260 9.84 -0.42 12.65
N SER A 261 9.28 0.52 11.89
CA SER A 261 7.86 0.52 11.50
C SER A 261 7.46 -0.65 10.61
N PHE A 262 8.42 -1.36 10.03
CA PHE A 262 8.21 -2.57 9.21
C PHE A 262 8.86 -3.82 9.82
N MET A 263 9.31 -3.75 11.07
CA MET A 263 10.04 -4.84 11.75
C MET A 263 9.25 -5.43 12.93
N PHE A 264 7.93 -5.23 13.00
CA PHE A 264 7.12 -5.64 14.16
C PHE A 264 7.28 -7.11 14.51
N ARG A 265 7.35 -7.97 13.49
CA ARG A 265 7.56 -9.41 13.67
C ARG A 265 8.92 -9.71 14.31
N GLU A 266 9.99 -9.12 13.78
CA GLU A 266 11.36 -9.34 14.24
C GLU A 266 11.54 -8.79 15.66
N ILE A 267 10.98 -7.62 15.92
CA ILE A 267 10.94 -6.99 17.25
C ILE A 267 10.25 -7.94 18.22
N ALA A 268 9.03 -8.39 17.92
CA ALA A 268 8.27 -9.30 18.79
C ALA A 268 9.05 -10.61 19.11
N GLN A 269 9.80 -11.14 18.14
CA GLN A 269 10.63 -12.33 18.32
C GLN A 269 11.88 -12.08 19.16
N SER A 270 12.43 -10.86 19.11
CA SER A 270 13.59 -10.47 19.92
C SER A 270 13.25 -10.35 21.41
N LEU A 271 12.01 -9.95 21.74
CA LEU A 271 11.53 -9.75 23.11
C LEU A 271 11.61 -11.03 23.96
N PRO A 272 11.56 -10.93 25.31
CA PRO A 272 11.47 -12.09 26.20
C PRO A 272 10.28 -13.01 25.91
N SER A 273 9.19 -12.47 25.38
CA SER A 273 8.00 -13.24 24.98
C SER A 273 8.21 -14.13 23.76
N LYS A 274 9.33 -13.96 23.03
CA LYS A 274 9.69 -14.75 21.83
C LYS A 274 8.55 -14.86 20.82
N GLY A 275 7.87 -13.73 20.56
CA GLY A 275 6.80 -13.64 19.59
C GLY A 275 5.46 -14.24 20.03
N ALA A 276 5.26 -14.52 21.33
CA ALA A 276 3.99 -15.03 21.84
C ALA A 276 2.80 -14.06 21.66
N LYS A 277 3.09 -12.77 21.41
CA LYS A 277 2.13 -11.73 21.03
C LYS A 277 2.76 -10.82 19.97
N ALA A 278 1.93 -10.12 19.20
CA ALA A 278 2.37 -9.03 18.33
C ALA A 278 3.13 -7.97 19.14
N ALA A 279 4.12 -7.32 18.51
CA ALA A 279 4.75 -6.15 19.10
C ALA A 279 3.78 -4.97 19.08
N THR A 280 3.75 -4.22 20.18
CA THR A 280 3.06 -2.94 20.29
C THR A 280 4.02 -1.79 19.96
N LEU A 281 3.51 -0.58 19.75
CA LEU A 281 4.34 0.61 19.62
C LEU A 281 5.27 0.80 20.83
N ARG A 282 4.81 0.46 22.03
CA ARG A 282 5.65 0.46 23.24
C ARG A 282 6.83 -0.51 23.11
N ASP A 283 6.59 -1.72 22.64
CA ASP A 283 7.66 -2.71 22.43
C ASP A 283 8.67 -2.22 21.38
N VAL A 284 8.20 -1.52 20.34
CA VAL A 284 9.06 -0.88 19.33
C VAL A 284 9.91 0.22 19.94
N ILE A 285 9.33 1.08 20.79
CA ILE A 285 10.06 2.13 21.50
C ILE A 285 11.14 1.52 22.39
N GLU A 286 10.80 0.54 23.22
CA GLU A 286 11.76 -0.16 24.09
C GLU A 286 12.89 -0.83 23.30
N TYR A 287 12.58 -1.37 22.12
CA TYR A 287 13.58 -1.94 21.21
C TYR A 287 14.54 -0.90 20.63
N VAL A 288 14.06 0.30 20.29
CA VAL A 288 14.90 1.38 19.72
C VAL A 288 15.70 2.10 20.80
N VAL A 289 15.10 2.38 21.96
CA VAL A 289 15.73 3.07 23.11
C VAL A 289 16.96 2.31 23.63
N ALA A 290 17.02 1.00 23.43
CA ALA A 290 18.15 0.15 23.79
C ALA A 290 19.35 0.22 22.81
N LYS A 291 19.29 1.05 21.75
CA LYS A 291 20.30 1.13 20.70
C LYS A 291 20.91 2.53 20.59
N PRO A 292 22.15 2.65 20.06
CA PRO A 292 22.75 3.94 19.76
C PRO A 292 22.01 4.69 18.66
N LEU A 293 22.04 6.03 18.71
CA LEU A 293 21.58 6.87 17.61
C LEU A 293 22.55 6.79 16.43
N ASP A 294 22.00 6.92 15.22
CA ASP A 294 22.79 6.96 13.98
C ASP A 294 23.61 8.25 13.89
N PHE A 295 23.07 9.35 14.40
CA PHE A 295 23.72 10.67 14.48
C PHE A 295 23.18 11.49 15.66
N THR A 296 23.85 12.59 16.01
CA THR A 296 23.44 13.45 17.12
C THR A 296 22.16 14.23 16.76
N PRO A 297 21.16 14.33 17.65
CA PRO A 297 19.94 15.06 17.36
C PRO A 297 20.22 16.52 16.95
N GLY A 298 19.56 16.98 15.90
CA GLY A 298 19.72 18.35 15.36
C GLY A 298 20.85 18.55 14.35
N ASP A 299 21.83 17.63 14.25
CA ASP A 299 22.96 17.79 13.31
C ASP A 299 22.53 17.65 11.83
N TYR A 300 21.61 16.72 11.54
CA TYR A 300 21.15 16.39 10.18
C TYR A 300 19.67 16.03 10.16
N SER A 301 19.04 16.10 8.99
CA SER A 301 17.68 15.60 8.74
C SER A 301 17.73 14.29 7.96
N ALA A 302 17.17 13.22 8.52
CA ALA A 302 17.06 11.91 7.90
C ALA A 302 15.65 11.35 8.06
N TYR A 303 14.98 11.05 6.93
CA TYR A 303 13.60 10.59 6.96
C TYR A 303 13.47 9.27 7.75
N SER A 304 12.64 9.30 8.78
CA SER A 304 12.39 8.17 9.68
C SER A 304 10.90 8.06 9.99
N ASN A 305 10.37 6.85 9.89
CA ASN A 305 9.00 6.56 10.35
C ASN A 305 8.93 6.39 11.87
N TYR A 306 10.05 6.09 12.53
CA TYR A 306 10.09 5.94 13.99
C TYR A 306 9.82 7.26 14.71
N GLY A 307 10.31 8.40 14.18
CA GLY A 307 10.06 9.70 14.81
C GLY A 307 8.56 10.02 14.98
N PRO A 308 7.77 9.95 13.90
CA PRO A 308 6.31 10.08 13.96
C PRO A 308 5.60 8.98 14.76
N MET A 309 6.13 7.76 14.81
CA MET A 309 5.61 6.71 15.71
C MET A 309 5.78 7.09 17.18
N LEU A 310 6.98 7.52 17.58
CA LEU A 310 7.27 7.99 18.93
C LEU A 310 6.41 9.21 19.29
N LEU A 311 6.25 10.16 18.37
CA LEU A 311 5.40 11.33 18.56
C LEU A 311 3.91 10.94 18.71
N SER A 312 3.45 9.93 17.97
CA SER A 312 2.10 9.37 18.13
C SER A 312 1.90 8.72 19.51
N TYR A 313 2.97 8.21 20.14
CA TYR A 313 2.90 7.65 21.49
C TYR A 313 2.83 8.75 22.56
N VAL A 314 3.44 9.91 22.31
CA VAL A 314 3.33 11.11 23.17
C VAL A 314 1.92 11.71 23.08
N VAL A 315 1.36 11.78 21.86
CA VAL A 315 0.05 12.37 21.60
C VAL A 315 -1.05 11.34 21.85
N THR A 316 -1.78 11.50 22.96
CA THR A 316 -3.02 10.74 23.18
C THR A 316 -4.18 11.49 22.50
N ASN A 317 -4.84 10.83 21.55
CA ASN A 317 -5.91 11.34 20.64
C ASN A 317 -5.46 12.22 19.45
N ILE A 318 -5.40 11.59 18.25
CA ILE A 318 -5.32 12.30 16.96
C ILE A 318 -6.71 12.83 16.52
N THR A 319 -7.78 12.51 17.25
CA THR A 319 -9.16 12.59 16.74
C THR A 319 -9.83 13.96 16.84
N GLU A 320 -9.39 14.86 17.74
CA GLU A 320 -10.07 16.15 17.93
C GLU A 320 -9.94 17.09 16.73
N ILE A 321 -8.87 16.95 15.94
CA ILE A 321 -8.61 17.76 14.73
C ILE A 321 -9.27 17.20 13.46
N LEU A 322 -9.90 16.02 13.53
CA LEU A 322 -10.46 15.32 12.37
C LEU A 322 -11.96 15.56 12.20
N ASP A 323 -12.55 16.46 13.01
CA ASP A 323 -14.00 16.67 13.01
C ASP A 323 -14.53 17.07 11.62
N GLY A 324 -15.66 16.46 11.24
CA GLY A 324 -16.28 16.65 9.93
C GLY A 324 -15.57 16.01 8.73
N LEU A 325 -14.45 15.31 8.91
CA LEU A 325 -13.76 14.59 7.83
C LEU A 325 -13.95 13.08 7.94
N ASN A 326 -14.17 12.42 6.80
CA ASN A 326 -14.21 10.96 6.73
C ASN A 326 -12.77 10.41 6.68
N VAL A 327 -12.13 10.37 7.84
CA VAL A 327 -10.79 9.83 8.06
C VAL A 327 -10.87 8.71 9.08
N LYS A 328 -10.29 7.55 8.78
CA LYS A 328 -10.26 6.39 9.68
C LYS A 328 -8.87 5.78 9.75
N LEU A 329 -8.65 4.96 10.78
CA LEU A 329 -7.55 4.00 10.78
C LEU A 329 -7.79 2.98 9.65
N TYR A 330 -6.71 2.55 8.99
CA TYR A 330 -6.71 1.37 8.14
C TYR A 330 -6.16 0.20 8.95
N GLU A 331 -7.01 -0.74 9.32
CA GLU A 331 -6.66 -1.86 10.18
C GLU A 331 -5.69 -2.85 9.51
N THR A 332 -4.93 -3.62 10.30
CA THR A 332 -4.02 -4.63 9.73
C THR A 332 -4.79 -5.83 9.18
N ALA A 333 -5.86 -6.23 9.87
CA ALA A 333 -6.51 -7.50 9.62
C ALA A 333 -7.37 -7.47 8.34
N ALA A 334 -7.04 -8.32 7.36
CA ALA A 334 -7.77 -8.44 6.09
C ALA A 334 -9.30 -8.61 6.23
N ARG A 335 -9.78 -9.20 7.34
CA ARG A 335 -11.22 -9.38 7.62
C ARG A 335 -11.99 -8.07 7.74
N GLU A 336 -11.34 -6.99 8.19
CA GLU A 336 -11.95 -5.66 8.34
C GLU A 336 -12.23 -5.02 6.96
N HIS A 337 -11.53 -5.47 5.91
CA HIS A 337 -11.59 -4.91 4.56
C HIS A 337 -12.46 -5.73 3.59
N THR A 338 -13.19 -6.74 4.09
CA THR A 338 -14.05 -7.60 3.26
C THR A 338 -15.20 -6.85 2.60
N LYS A 339 -15.63 -5.73 3.20
CA LYS A 339 -16.70 -4.86 2.69
C LYS A 339 -16.18 -3.56 2.08
N ASP A 340 -14.87 -3.33 2.10
CA ASP A 340 -14.31 -2.13 1.48
C ASP A 340 -14.56 -2.18 -0.03
N ARG A 341 -15.10 -1.07 -0.55
CA ARG A 341 -15.37 -0.86 -1.96
C ARG A 341 -14.09 -0.75 -2.77
N ILE A 342 -13.08 -0.10 -2.20
CA ILE A 342 -11.74 0.06 -2.76
C ILE A 342 -10.82 -0.96 -2.13
N VAL A 343 -10.20 -1.79 -2.96
CA VAL A 343 -9.15 -2.71 -2.52
C VAL A 343 -7.82 -1.99 -2.69
N GLN A 344 -7.02 -1.97 -1.62
CA GLN A 344 -5.63 -1.54 -1.69
C GLN A 344 -4.83 -2.69 -2.32
N GLU A 345 -4.41 -2.52 -3.57
CA GLU A 345 -3.85 -3.60 -4.40
C GLU A 345 -2.33 -3.64 -4.30
N SER A 346 -1.80 -4.80 -3.93
CA SER A 346 -0.37 -5.07 -3.97
C SER A 346 -0.07 -6.49 -4.40
N LYS A 347 0.96 -6.65 -5.23
CA LYS A 347 1.52 -7.95 -5.56
C LYS A 347 2.28 -8.59 -4.39
N ASN A 348 2.72 -7.79 -3.44
CA ASN A 348 3.59 -8.23 -2.36
C ASN A 348 2.82 -9.00 -1.28
N THR A 349 3.48 -10.00 -0.71
CA THR A 349 3.04 -10.74 0.48
C THR A 349 4.24 -10.90 1.40
N GLY A 350 4.01 -10.97 2.70
CA GLY A 350 5.07 -11.22 3.68
C GLY A 350 4.54 -11.88 4.93
N GLN A 351 5.45 -12.18 5.86
CA GLN A 351 5.10 -12.88 7.09
C GLN A 351 4.21 -12.01 7.97
N ASP A 352 3.16 -12.62 8.51
CA ASP A 352 2.19 -11.97 9.39
C ASP A 352 2.86 -11.42 10.68
N PRO A 353 2.90 -10.10 10.89
CA PRO A 353 3.49 -9.50 12.09
C PRO A 353 2.58 -9.59 13.33
N VAL A 354 1.29 -9.85 13.15
CA VAL A 354 0.31 -10.01 14.24
C VAL A 354 0.43 -11.38 14.91
N HIS A 355 0.92 -12.38 14.16
CA HIS A 355 1.20 -13.72 14.67
C HIS A 355 2.69 -14.07 14.48
N PRO A 356 3.61 -13.53 15.30
CA PRO A 356 5.05 -13.55 14.98
C PRO A 356 5.68 -14.95 14.93
N GLN A 357 5.08 -15.95 15.57
CA GLN A 357 5.54 -17.34 15.50
C GLN A 357 5.05 -18.07 14.25
N SER A 358 4.05 -17.52 13.57
CA SER A 358 3.53 -18.07 12.33
C SER A 358 4.50 -17.83 11.17
N THR A 359 4.50 -18.77 10.23
CA THR A 359 5.13 -18.63 8.91
C THR A 359 4.11 -18.25 7.84
N LYS A 360 2.84 -18.04 8.23
CA LYS A 360 1.77 -17.62 7.32
C LYS A 360 2.15 -16.32 6.63
N LEU A 361 1.96 -16.30 5.32
CA LEU A 361 2.10 -15.11 4.50
C LEU A 361 0.74 -14.43 4.35
N VAL A 362 0.72 -13.11 4.42
CA VAL A 362 -0.46 -12.25 4.27
C VAL A 362 -0.18 -11.16 3.23
N PRO A 363 -1.22 -10.57 2.60
CA PRO A 363 -1.05 -9.47 1.65
C PRO A 363 -0.31 -8.27 2.27
N GLY A 364 0.52 -7.60 1.48
CA GLY A 364 1.30 -6.44 1.91
C GLY A 364 0.50 -5.36 2.66
N PRO A 365 -0.64 -4.88 2.12
CA PRO A 365 -1.47 -3.86 2.78
C PRO A 365 -2.04 -4.33 4.13
N HIS A 366 -2.15 -5.64 4.33
CA HIS A 366 -2.71 -6.28 5.53
C HIS A 366 -1.63 -6.85 6.44
N GLY A 367 -0.48 -6.15 6.53
CA GLY A 367 0.64 -6.47 7.41
C GLY A 367 1.76 -7.27 6.74
N GLY A 368 1.59 -7.73 5.50
CA GLY A 368 2.64 -8.43 4.76
C GLY A 368 3.85 -7.54 4.42
N ASP A 369 3.72 -6.22 4.61
CA ASP A 369 4.83 -5.27 4.57
C ASP A 369 5.62 -5.17 5.89
N GLY A 370 5.24 -5.94 6.91
CA GLY A 370 5.90 -6.01 8.22
C GLY A 370 5.39 -5.02 9.26
N ALA A 371 4.43 -4.16 8.92
CA ALA A 371 3.82 -3.21 9.84
C ALA A 371 2.58 -3.78 10.54
N VAL A 372 2.38 -3.39 11.80
CA VAL A 372 1.07 -3.45 12.46
C VAL A 372 0.45 -2.05 12.34
N LYS A 373 -0.58 -1.91 11.51
CA LYS A 373 -1.17 -0.63 11.10
C LYS A 373 -1.75 0.16 12.27
N GLU A 374 -2.35 -0.52 13.23
CA GLU A 374 -2.87 0.06 14.48
C GLU A 374 -1.79 0.84 15.24
N GLU A 375 -0.55 0.36 15.19
CA GLU A 375 0.62 0.93 15.88
C GLU A 375 1.35 2.00 15.02
N CYS A 376 0.81 2.32 13.84
CA CYS A 376 1.40 3.20 12.84
C CYS A 376 0.42 4.27 12.32
N ALA A 377 -0.68 4.51 13.04
CA ALA A 377 -1.75 5.45 12.67
C ALA A 377 -1.20 6.83 12.26
N GLY A 378 -0.52 7.53 13.18
CA GLY A 378 0.04 8.87 12.91
C GLY A 378 1.21 8.89 11.92
N THR A 379 1.68 7.73 11.47
CA THR A 379 2.85 7.62 10.58
C THR A 379 2.44 7.32 9.15
N PHE A 380 1.62 6.30 8.91
CA PHE A 380 1.22 5.94 7.54
C PHE A 380 -0.08 5.14 7.40
N ALA A 381 -0.80 4.87 8.49
CA ALA A 381 -1.92 3.94 8.49
C ALA A 381 -3.31 4.60 8.54
N MET A 382 -3.42 5.91 8.27
CA MET A 382 -4.73 6.56 8.10
C MET A 382 -5.29 6.30 6.71
N ALA A 383 -6.60 6.39 6.57
CA ALA A 383 -7.34 6.24 5.32
C ALA A 383 -8.38 7.37 5.16
N ALA A 384 -8.47 7.98 3.97
CA ALA A 384 -9.44 9.02 3.64
C ALA A 384 -9.69 9.09 2.13
N SER A 385 -10.68 9.89 1.71
CA SER A 385 -10.87 10.26 0.29
C SER A 385 -9.99 11.45 -0.10
N ALA A 386 -9.72 11.61 -1.40
CA ALA A 386 -8.98 12.78 -1.91
C ALA A 386 -9.66 14.11 -1.51
N SER A 387 -11.00 14.15 -1.50
CA SER A 387 -11.77 15.31 -1.06
C SER A 387 -11.53 15.69 0.40
N SER A 388 -11.49 14.70 1.30
CA SER A 388 -11.18 14.94 2.71
C SER A 388 -9.77 15.51 2.88
N LEU A 389 -8.79 15.00 2.11
CA LEU A 389 -7.41 15.50 2.14
C LEU A 389 -7.31 16.95 1.66
N ALA A 390 -7.91 17.25 0.50
CA ALA A 390 -7.89 18.59 -0.07
C ALA A 390 -8.55 19.62 0.87
N LYS A 391 -9.67 19.26 1.52
CA LYS A 391 -10.32 20.10 2.53
C LYS A 391 -9.44 20.30 3.76
N PHE A 392 -8.81 19.24 4.27
CA PHE A 392 -7.99 19.28 5.47
C PHE A 392 -6.81 20.25 5.33
N ILE A 393 -6.07 20.16 4.23
CA ILE A 393 -4.89 21.01 3.99
C ILE A 393 -5.28 22.46 3.65
N GLY A 394 -6.57 22.73 3.38
CA GLY A 394 -7.10 24.09 3.21
C GLY A 394 -7.04 24.94 4.47
N SER A 395 -6.81 24.35 5.65
CA SER A 395 -6.59 25.09 6.90
C SER A 395 -5.32 24.68 7.66
N HIS A 396 -4.68 23.56 7.29
CA HIS A 396 -3.53 23.00 7.99
C HIS A 396 -2.30 22.90 7.11
N ALA A 397 -1.12 22.97 7.72
CA ALA A 397 0.13 22.75 7.01
C ALA A 397 0.22 21.32 6.44
N VAL A 398 0.55 21.20 5.16
CA VAL A 398 0.82 19.91 4.52
C VAL A 398 2.11 19.28 5.07
N TRP A 399 3.09 20.12 5.39
CA TRP A 399 4.38 19.75 5.96
C TRP A 399 4.69 20.64 7.17
N GLY A 400 5.29 20.07 8.21
CA GLY A 400 5.46 20.78 9.50
C GLY A 400 4.14 20.93 10.25
N THR A 401 4.05 21.93 11.13
CA THR A 401 2.87 22.26 11.94
C THR A 401 2.34 23.65 11.58
N GLY A 402 1.16 24.01 12.12
CA GLY A 402 0.54 25.31 11.93
C GLY A 402 -0.51 25.37 10.82
N SER A 403 -0.89 26.60 10.48
CA SER A 403 -1.89 26.89 9.46
C SER A 403 -1.40 26.54 8.04
N ARG A 404 -2.35 26.53 7.09
CA ARG A 404 -2.11 26.32 5.66
C ARG A 404 -0.87 27.09 5.16
N VAL A 405 0.05 26.36 4.53
CA VAL A 405 1.25 26.88 3.88
C VAL A 405 1.45 26.20 2.54
N SER A 406 1.92 26.94 1.53
CA SER A 406 2.24 26.36 0.23
C SER A 406 3.35 25.33 0.37
N SER A 407 3.01 24.05 0.23
CA SER A 407 3.91 22.91 0.37
C SER A 407 3.20 21.65 -0.14
N SER A 408 3.92 20.54 -0.18
CA SER A 408 3.37 19.24 -0.59
C SER A 408 3.85 18.10 0.29
N ARG A 409 3.12 16.99 0.25
CA ARG A 409 3.51 15.74 0.90
C ARG A 409 3.18 14.55 0.02
N ASP A 410 4.11 13.61 -0.02
CA ASP A 410 4.00 12.34 -0.73
C ASP A 410 3.86 11.17 0.26
N GLY A 411 3.00 10.22 -0.09
CA GLY A 411 2.83 8.96 0.61
C GLY A 411 2.95 7.77 -0.34
N SER A 412 3.81 6.80 0.02
CA SER A 412 3.91 5.51 -0.66
C SER A 412 3.96 4.38 0.35
N LEU A 413 3.10 3.37 0.19
CA LEU A 413 3.01 2.17 1.02
C LEU A 413 2.46 1.01 0.18
N SER A 414 2.68 -0.24 0.58
CA SER A 414 2.04 -1.37 -0.12
C SER A 414 0.52 -1.14 -0.21
N GLY A 415 -0.01 -1.15 -1.44
CA GLY A 415 -1.43 -0.86 -1.70
C GLY A 415 -1.82 0.61 -1.79
N ALA A 416 -0.89 1.56 -1.70
CA ALA A 416 -1.24 2.99 -1.67
C ALA A 416 -0.18 3.92 -2.25
N ARG A 417 -0.62 4.89 -3.06
CA ARG A 417 0.16 6.07 -3.44
C ARG A 417 -0.71 7.30 -3.34
N VAL A 418 -0.26 8.29 -2.59
CA VAL A 418 -1.01 9.53 -2.33
C VAL A 418 -0.11 10.75 -2.46
N TYR A 419 -0.64 11.81 -3.03
CA TYR A 419 0.01 13.11 -3.09
C TYR A 419 -0.98 14.20 -2.72
N VAL A 420 -0.50 15.19 -1.94
CA VAL A 420 -1.27 16.36 -1.55
C VAL A 420 -0.41 17.61 -1.67
N GLU A 421 -1.01 18.72 -2.07
CA GLU A 421 -0.32 20.00 -2.21
C GLU A 421 -1.26 21.18 -1.97
N SER A 422 -0.79 22.12 -1.17
CA SER A 422 -1.32 23.47 -1.09
C SER A 422 -0.48 24.36 -1.99
N ARG A 423 -1.10 25.04 -2.96
CA ARG A 423 -0.40 25.97 -3.85
C ARG A 423 -1.27 27.18 -4.20
N GLY A 424 -0.71 28.38 -4.05
CA GLY A 424 -1.49 29.61 -4.20
C GLY A 424 -2.69 29.60 -3.27
N THR A 425 -3.90 29.73 -3.81
CA THR A 425 -5.17 29.69 -3.06
C THR A 425 -5.85 28.32 -3.04
N ILE A 426 -5.34 27.35 -3.80
CA ILE A 426 -5.97 26.03 -3.96
C ILE A 426 -5.23 24.94 -3.21
N ASP A 427 -5.96 23.87 -2.95
CA ASP A 427 -5.51 22.70 -2.20
C ASP A 427 -5.96 21.47 -2.95
N TRP A 428 -5.06 20.54 -3.26
CA TRP A 428 -5.43 19.38 -4.07
C TRP A 428 -4.81 18.10 -3.58
N ALA A 429 -5.44 16.99 -3.96
CA ALA A 429 -5.07 15.66 -3.56
C ALA A 429 -5.26 14.66 -4.71
N LEU A 430 -4.39 13.66 -4.76
CA LEU A 430 -4.44 12.51 -5.64
C LEU A 430 -4.25 11.25 -4.81
N THR A 431 -5.17 10.28 -4.92
CA THR A 431 -5.05 8.95 -4.31
C THR A 431 -5.08 7.88 -5.40
N LEU A 432 -4.20 6.88 -5.30
CA LEU A 432 -4.17 5.67 -6.13
C LEU A 432 -4.25 4.45 -5.21
N ASN A 433 -5.03 3.43 -5.60
CA ASN A 433 -5.17 2.18 -4.83
C ASN A 433 -3.96 1.23 -4.94
N THR A 434 -2.84 1.69 -5.50
CA THR A 434 -1.59 0.94 -5.58
C THR A 434 -0.41 1.89 -5.77
N ARG A 435 0.78 1.42 -5.38
CA ARG A 435 2.07 2.04 -5.71
C ARG A 435 2.84 1.28 -6.80
N GLU A 436 2.22 0.26 -7.38
CA GLU A 436 2.85 -0.63 -8.34
C GLU A 436 2.44 -0.23 -9.75
N TYR A 437 3.26 0.63 -10.34
CA TYR A 437 3.15 1.14 -11.70
C TYR A 437 4.54 1.07 -12.38
N VAL A 438 4.66 1.57 -13.61
CA VAL A 438 5.85 1.34 -14.45
C VAL A 438 7.13 1.90 -13.82
N SER A 439 7.09 3.12 -13.27
CA SER A 439 8.23 3.71 -12.54
C SER A 439 7.81 4.93 -11.71
N GLU A 440 8.64 5.33 -10.74
CA GLU A 440 8.44 6.59 -9.99
C GLU A 440 8.46 7.83 -10.89
N ALA A 441 9.21 7.80 -11.99
CA ALA A 441 9.23 8.89 -12.97
C ALA A 441 7.85 9.14 -13.62
N GLU A 442 7.06 8.08 -13.86
CA GLU A 442 5.69 8.22 -14.37
C GLU A 442 4.79 8.97 -13.38
N PHE A 443 4.95 8.69 -12.09
CA PHE A 443 4.19 9.38 -11.06
C PHE A 443 4.69 10.82 -10.88
N ASP A 444 5.99 11.05 -10.93
CA ASP A 444 6.58 12.40 -10.92
C ASP A 444 6.05 13.24 -12.07
N ASP A 445 6.00 12.69 -13.28
CA ASP A 445 5.42 13.37 -14.44
C ASP A 445 3.94 13.69 -14.23
N LEU A 446 3.16 12.76 -13.66
CA LEU A 446 1.75 12.98 -13.33
C LEU A 446 1.56 14.16 -12.39
N ARG A 447 2.26 14.18 -11.24
CA ARG A 447 2.02 15.18 -10.20
C ARG A 447 2.64 16.54 -10.51
N TRP A 448 3.84 16.58 -11.09
CA TRP A 448 4.59 17.83 -11.27
C TRP A 448 4.27 18.52 -12.58
N TRP A 449 4.14 17.74 -13.67
CA TRP A 449 3.97 18.29 -15.00
C TRP A 449 2.51 18.20 -15.43
N TYR A 450 1.90 17.02 -15.53
CA TYR A 450 0.56 16.93 -16.11
C TYR A 450 -0.52 17.59 -15.23
N LEU A 451 -0.67 17.16 -13.97
CA LEU A 451 -1.63 17.78 -13.05
C LEU A 451 -1.15 19.16 -12.57
N GLY A 452 0.15 19.33 -12.38
CA GLY A 452 0.75 20.62 -12.00
C GLY A 452 0.51 21.73 -13.04
N ASP A 453 0.65 21.41 -14.34
CA ASP A 453 0.36 22.34 -15.43
C ASP A 453 -1.14 22.52 -15.62
N PHE A 454 -1.96 21.46 -15.49
CA PHE A 454 -3.41 21.56 -15.51
C PHE A 454 -3.90 22.63 -14.50
N LEU A 455 -3.45 22.55 -13.25
CA LEU A 455 -3.82 23.51 -12.21
C LEU A 455 -3.29 24.92 -12.47
N SER A 456 -2.26 25.08 -13.31
CA SER A 456 -1.71 26.38 -13.70
C SER A 456 -2.43 26.99 -14.91
N ASN A 457 -2.95 26.14 -15.80
CA ASN A 457 -3.54 26.53 -17.08
C ASN A 457 -5.06 26.74 -17.01
N PHE A 458 -5.73 26.20 -15.99
CA PHE A 458 -7.16 26.36 -15.78
C PHE A 458 -7.42 27.29 -14.59
N PRO A 459 -7.80 28.56 -14.82
CA PRO A 459 -8.08 29.50 -13.75
C PRO A 459 -9.36 29.14 -12.98
N ILE A 460 -9.35 29.43 -11.68
CA ILE A 460 -10.49 29.27 -10.78
C ILE A 460 -11.50 30.39 -11.03
N ALA A 461 -12.79 30.05 -11.08
CA ALA A 461 -13.87 31.04 -11.17
C ALA A 461 -13.95 31.86 -9.86
N GLY A 462 -13.91 33.18 -10.00
CA GLY A 462 -13.91 34.13 -8.86
C GLY A 462 -15.25 34.29 -8.15
#